data_AF-A0A8B6CUQ3-F1
#
_entry.id   AF-A0A8B6CUQ3-F1
#
_cell.length_a   1.000
_cell.length_b   1.000
_cell.length_c   1.000
_cell.angle_alpha   90.00
_cell.angle_beta   90.00
_cell.angle_gamma   90.00
#
_symmetry.space_group_name_H-M   'P 1'
#
loop_
_entity.id
_entity.type
_entity.pdbx_description
1 polymer ?
#
loop_
_entity_poly.entity_id
_entity_poly.type
_entity_poly.pdbx_seq_one_letter_code
_entity_poly.pdbx_strand_id
1 'polypeptide(L)'
;MGDFNTKIQGPRYKFNPDERSRLMYSLIQEYELFSVNTQMFCHGPVTTFQSYDNGPSTVVRSYSYATIRNWKGVKCKKNSVFTHTEGEQSTRSVSWDRARKYGYINDYSFALSQHLWTAEFPRHEINKLIIEDYYNKIVSAIKQAEQETLPYSIFKPYQKPYWNKSLTHLRDMMRLNRIEWLNNCNCHDLKCDAFNHYKQAKRAFRDAQRSAIDEYESAIAQKIENDIDVDQKSVWIILNKRKQKPHTCTALKKDGTLFTDSNDLMIIWYDHFQNVFSQSVYSEPDRETYISDRVSTIREINRTLNEKDDLQFSYSDVINICSHLKNKQSVWP
;
A
#
# COMPACT_ATOMS: atom_id res chain seq x y z
N MET A 1 -7.55 -16.49 -8.73
CA MET A 1 -7.84 -15.45 -7.71
C MET A 1 -8.55 -14.30 -8.39
N GLY A 2 -9.61 -13.75 -7.78
CA GLY A 2 -10.39 -12.66 -8.37
C GLY A 2 -11.63 -12.35 -7.54
N ASP A 3 -12.39 -11.33 -7.95
CA ASP A 3 -13.72 -11.08 -7.41
C ASP A 3 -14.75 -11.93 -8.14
N PHE A 4 -15.18 -13.01 -7.49
CA PHE A 4 -16.10 -13.98 -8.08
C PHE A 4 -17.57 -13.55 -8.00
N ASN A 5 -17.88 -12.46 -7.28
CA ASN A 5 -19.25 -12.02 -7.00
C ASN A 5 -20.17 -13.18 -6.54
N THR A 6 -19.60 -14.11 -5.78
CA THR A 6 -20.27 -15.29 -5.22
C THR A 6 -19.71 -15.58 -3.84
N LYS A 7 -20.50 -16.22 -2.98
CA LYS A 7 -20.07 -16.53 -1.61
C LYS A 7 -19.49 -17.93 -1.57
N ILE A 8 -18.37 -18.10 -0.87
CA ILE A 8 -17.73 -19.39 -0.60
C ILE A 8 -17.60 -19.56 0.92
N GLN A 9 -18.01 -20.71 1.42
CA GLN A 9 -18.17 -21.06 2.82
C GLN A 9 -16.79 -21.41 3.34
N GLY A 10 -16.41 -20.70 4.39
CA GLY A 10 -15.20 -20.98 5.13
C GLY A 10 -15.53 -21.60 6.50
N PRO A 11 -14.52 -22.04 7.25
CA PRO A 11 -14.72 -22.61 8.59
C PRO A 11 -15.43 -21.65 9.55
N ARG A 12 -15.24 -20.33 9.36
CA ARG A 12 -15.75 -19.27 10.24
C ARG A 12 -16.98 -18.56 9.70
N TYR A 13 -17.36 -18.78 8.43
CA TYR A 13 -18.50 -18.12 7.80
C TYR A 13 -19.51 -19.14 7.30
N LYS A 14 -20.65 -19.24 7.98
CA LYS A 14 -21.78 -20.07 7.53
C LYS A 14 -22.85 -19.17 6.92
N PHE A 15 -23.34 -19.55 5.75
CA PHE A 15 -24.46 -18.90 5.09
C PHE A 15 -25.25 -19.95 4.29
N ASN A 16 -26.51 -19.67 4.00
CA ASN A 16 -27.29 -20.49 3.09
C ASN A 16 -26.91 -20.12 1.65
N PRO A 17 -26.36 -21.06 0.85
CA PRO A 17 -25.84 -20.73 -0.46
C PRO A 17 -26.97 -20.41 -1.45
N ASP A 18 -26.86 -19.24 -2.09
CA ASP A 18 -27.68 -18.92 -3.25
C ASP A 18 -27.32 -19.83 -4.43
N GLU A 19 -28.10 -19.74 -5.51
CA GLU A 19 -27.91 -20.58 -6.70
C GLU A 19 -26.50 -20.43 -7.30
N ARG A 20 -25.98 -19.20 -7.37
CA ARG A 20 -24.64 -18.91 -7.88
C ARG A 20 -23.54 -19.50 -7.00
N SER A 21 -23.71 -19.46 -5.67
CA SER A 21 -22.79 -20.08 -4.73
C SER A 21 -22.80 -21.60 -4.88
N ARG A 22 -23.99 -22.21 -5.05
CA ARG A 22 -24.14 -23.66 -5.30
C ARG A 22 -23.43 -24.12 -6.57
N LEU A 23 -23.59 -23.39 -7.68
CA LEU A 23 -22.87 -23.67 -8.93
C LEU A 23 -21.35 -23.53 -8.78
N MET A 24 -20.90 -22.53 -8.02
CA MET A 24 -19.46 -22.39 -7.76
C MET A 24 -18.92 -23.59 -6.95
N TYR A 25 -19.67 -24.11 -5.97
CA TYR A 25 -19.22 -25.32 -5.26
C TYR A 25 -19.17 -26.55 -6.14
N SER A 26 -20.16 -26.76 -7.02
CA SER A 26 -20.15 -27.92 -7.90
C SER A 26 -18.92 -27.88 -8.81
N LEU A 27 -18.57 -26.71 -9.35
CA LEU A 27 -17.34 -26.53 -10.13
C LEU A 27 -16.07 -26.77 -9.30
N ILE A 28 -16.01 -26.22 -8.08
CA ILE A 28 -14.86 -26.45 -7.18
C ILE A 28 -14.68 -27.95 -6.91
N GLN A 29 -15.78 -28.69 -6.70
CA GLN A 29 -15.74 -30.12 -6.45
C GLN A 29 -15.41 -30.95 -7.69
N GLU A 30 -16.02 -30.62 -8.84
CA GLU A 30 -15.82 -31.32 -10.12
C GLU A 30 -14.37 -31.24 -10.60
N TYR A 31 -13.72 -30.11 -10.38
CA TYR A 31 -12.33 -29.86 -10.79
C TYR A 31 -11.30 -30.06 -9.68
N GLU A 32 -11.70 -30.68 -8.55
CA GLU A 32 -10.83 -30.93 -7.38
C GLU A 32 -10.08 -29.67 -6.88
N LEU A 33 -10.73 -28.51 -6.98
CA LEU A 33 -10.17 -27.24 -6.54
C LEU A 33 -10.38 -27.05 -5.03
N PHE A 34 -9.53 -26.23 -4.41
CA PHE A 34 -9.72 -25.83 -3.02
C PHE A 34 -9.67 -24.30 -2.89
N SER A 35 -10.57 -23.75 -2.07
CA SER A 35 -10.59 -22.32 -1.78
C SER A 35 -9.61 -22.01 -0.64
N VAL A 36 -8.50 -21.36 -0.96
CA VAL A 36 -7.61 -20.74 0.05
C VAL A 36 -8.29 -19.46 0.56
N ASN A 37 -9.17 -19.61 1.55
CA ASN A 37 -9.83 -18.48 2.19
C ASN A 37 -8.92 -17.93 3.30
N THR A 38 -8.74 -16.60 3.35
CA THR A 38 -7.99 -15.91 4.41
C THR A 38 -8.52 -16.24 5.81
N GLN A 39 -9.79 -16.65 5.95
CA GLN A 39 -10.37 -17.11 7.21
C GLN A 39 -9.68 -18.36 7.81
N MET A 40 -9.00 -19.18 6.99
CA MET A 40 -8.25 -20.35 7.49
C MET A 40 -6.95 -19.95 8.19
N PHE A 41 -6.37 -18.80 7.82
CA PHE A 41 -5.03 -18.38 8.26
C PHE A 41 -5.05 -17.05 9.06
N CYS A 42 -6.15 -16.30 9.03
CA CYS A 42 -6.23 -14.96 9.61
C CYS A 42 -7.49 -14.75 10.45
N HIS A 43 -7.33 -14.01 11.56
CA HIS A 43 -8.42 -13.63 12.46
C HIS A 43 -9.19 -12.37 11.98
N GLY A 44 -8.94 -11.93 10.75
CA GLY A 44 -9.54 -10.72 10.17
C GLY A 44 -11.04 -10.81 9.86
N PRO A 45 -11.62 -9.73 9.31
CA PRO A 45 -13.03 -9.69 8.92
C PRO A 45 -13.37 -10.81 7.95
N VAL A 46 -14.56 -11.36 8.12
CA VAL A 46 -15.05 -12.57 7.46
C VAL A 46 -15.50 -12.28 6.02
N THR A 47 -15.71 -11.00 5.68
CA THR A 47 -16.23 -10.53 4.39
C THR A 47 -15.28 -9.52 3.75
N THR A 48 -15.06 -9.64 2.45
CA THR A 48 -14.30 -8.67 1.63
C THR A 48 -15.19 -7.53 1.11
N PHE A 49 -16.52 -7.69 1.14
CA PHE A 49 -17.51 -6.74 0.69
C PHE A 49 -18.69 -6.65 1.68
N GLN A 50 -19.21 -5.44 1.92
CA GLN A 50 -20.37 -5.21 2.79
C GLN A 50 -21.48 -4.57 1.94
N SER A 51 -22.59 -5.27 1.74
CA SER A 51 -23.77 -4.73 1.02
C SER A 51 -24.45 -3.67 1.90
N TYR A 52 -24.70 -2.49 1.33
CA TYR A 52 -25.22 -1.31 2.04
C TYR A 52 -26.73 -1.35 2.33
N ASP A 53 -27.44 -2.43 1.99
CA ASP A 53 -28.88 -2.33 1.70
C ASP A 53 -29.86 -2.57 2.86
N ASN A 54 -29.46 -2.87 4.10
CA ASN A 54 -30.43 -3.17 5.18
C ASN A 54 -30.11 -2.60 6.59
N GLY A 55 -30.18 -1.28 6.79
CA GLY A 55 -30.34 -0.69 8.14
C GLY A 55 -29.06 -0.26 8.88
N PRO A 56 -29.19 0.31 10.10
CA PRO A 56 -28.37 1.43 10.57
C PRO A 56 -26.90 1.05 10.77
N SER A 57 -26.07 2.00 10.36
CA SER A 57 -24.65 1.83 10.09
C SER A 57 -23.83 1.53 11.34
N THR A 58 -23.48 0.27 11.57
CA THR A 58 -22.36 -0.09 12.45
C THR A 58 -21.09 -0.17 11.61
N VAL A 59 -20.31 0.90 11.64
CA VAL A 59 -18.93 0.88 11.17
C VAL A 59 -18.13 0.02 12.15
N VAL A 60 -17.85 -1.24 11.81
CA VAL A 60 -16.80 -2.00 12.49
C VAL A 60 -15.47 -1.50 11.94
N ARG A 61 -14.97 -0.41 12.54
CA ARG A 61 -13.54 -0.12 12.54
C ARG A 61 -12.94 -0.95 13.65
N SER A 62 -12.25 -2.05 13.32
CA SER A 62 -11.35 -2.66 14.29
C SER A 62 -10.15 -1.73 14.46
N TYR A 63 -10.17 -0.94 15.53
CA TYR A 63 -8.95 -0.41 16.10
C TYR A 63 -8.46 -1.44 17.11
N SER A 64 -7.33 -2.08 16.84
CA SER A 64 -6.62 -2.86 17.85
C SER A 64 -5.94 -1.86 18.79
N TYR A 65 -6.50 -1.67 19.99
CA TYR A 65 -5.82 -1.01 21.09
C TYR A 65 -5.23 -2.09 22.01
N ALA A 66 -3.91 -2.08 22.19
CA ALA A 66 -3.26 -2.75 23.30
C ALA A 66 -2.97 -1.71 24.38
N THR A 67 -3.65 -1.85 25.52
CA THR A 67 -3.40 -1.05 26.72
C THR A 67 -2.20 -1.64 27.45
N ILE A 68 -1.13 -0.85 27.66
CA ILE A 68 -0.05 -1.22 28.59
C ILE A 68 -0.06 -0.24 29.76
N ARG A 69 -0.28 -0.79 30.96
CA ARG A 69 -0.09 -0.14 32.25
C ARG A 69 1.41 -0.06 32.57
N ASN A 70 1.81 1.07 33.15
CA ASN A 70 3.02 1.32 33.95
C ASN A 70 4.39 1.01 33.33
N TRP A 71 5.22 2.06 33.14
CA TRP A 71 6.59 2.04 33.67
C TRP A 71 7.14 3.46 33.88
N LYS A 72 7.76 3.65 35.05
CA LYS A 72 8.45 4.84 35.56
C LYS A 72 9.84 5.03 34.93
N GLY A 73 10.11 6.28 34.54
CA GLY A 73 11.37 6.99 34.80
C GLY A 73 12.63 6.57 34.05
N VAL A 74 13.13 7.46 33.16
CA VAL A 74 14.57 7.69 32.96
C VAL A 74 14.78 9.17 32.61
N LYS A 75 15.81 9.77 33.21
CA LYS A 75 16.23 11.18 33.09
C LYS A 75 16.97 11.43 31.76
N CYS A 76 16.67 12.54 31.08
CA CYS A 76 17.53 13.08 30.01
C CYS A 76 18.38 14.23 30.55
N LYS A 77 19.69 14.22 30.24
CA LYS A 77 20.65 15.26 30.60
C LYS A 77 21.23 15.88 29.32
N LYS A 78 21.13 17.21 29.27
CA LYS A 78 21.97 18.26 28.66
C LYS A 78 22.44 18.17 27.20
N ASN A 79 21.93 19.15 26.43
CA ASN A 79 22.62 20.18 25.64
C ASN A 79 23.93 19.82 24.94
N SER A 80 23.91 19.95 23.61
CA SER A 80 25.00 20.60 22.88
C SER A 80 24.42 21.58 21.87
N VAL A 81 25.01 22.77 21.88
CA VAL A 81 24.68 23.93 21.04
C VAL A 81 25.51 23.78 19.76
N PHE A 82 24.86 23.86 18.60
CA PHE A 82 25.54 24.17 17.34
C PHE A 82 24.77 25.30 16.65
N THR A 83 25.47 26.42 16.52
CA THR A 83 25.08 27.59 15.74
C THR A 83 25.33 27.32 14.26
N HIS A 84 24.29 27.35 13.42
CA HIS A 84 24.44 27.65 12.00
C HIS A 84 23.31 28.58 11.54
N THR A 85 23.77 29.68 10.96
CA THR A 85 23.11 30.77 10.23
C THR A 85 21.74 30.46 9.62
N GLU A 86 20.77 31.31 9.99
CA GLU A 86 19.42 31.40 9.45
C GLU A 86 19.43 31.73 7.96
N GLY A 87 19.05 30.76 7.14
CA GLY A 87 18.37 30.98 5.88
C GLY A 87 17.11 30.12 5.92
N GLU A 88 15.93 30.74 5.89
CA GLU A 88 14.64 30.06 5.96
C GLU A 88 14.53 28.94 4.91
N GLN A 89 14.84 27.71 5.33
CA GLN A 89 14.56 26.51 4.56
C GLN A 89 13.05 26.26 4.61
N SER A 90 12.35 26.92 3.68
CA SER A 90 10.97 26.60 3.34
C SER A 90 10.87 25.12 2.99
N THR A 91 10.23 24.34 3.86
CA THR A 91 9.95 22.90 3.71
C THR A 91 8.94 22.66 2.59
N ARG A 92 9.34 22.93 1.35
CA ARG A 92 8.52 22.70 0.16
C ARG A 92 8.78 21.31 -0.37
N SER A 93 7.73 20.50 -0.42
CA SER A 93 7.73 19.18 -1.05
C SER A 93 8.14 19.28 -2.52
N VAL A 94 9.04 18.39 -2.94
CA VAL A 94 9.53 18.31 -4.31
C VAL A 94 9.01 17.01 -4.92
N SER A 95 8.23 17.08 -6.02
CA SER A 95 7.85 15.88 -6.77
C SER A 95 9.07 15.24 -7.44
N TRP A 96 9.08 13.95 -7.76
CA TRP A 96 10.20 13.32 -8.49
C TRP A 96 10.56 14.04 -9.80
N ASP A 97 9.57 14.54 -10.54
CA ASP A 97 9.81 15.40 -11.72
C ASP A 97 10.53 16.69 -11.37
N ARG A 98 10.15 17.33 -10.25
CA ARG A 98 10.86 18.50 -9.74
C ARG A 98 12.23 18.10 -9.18
N ALA A 99 12.40 16.92 -8.60
CA ALA A 99 13.67 16.46 -8.07
C ALA A 99 14.68 16.16 -9.18
N ARG A 100 14.19 15.65 -10.31
CA ARG A 100 14.96 15.58 -11.54
C ARG A 100 15.26 16.98 -12.11
N LYS A 101 14.27 17.88 -12.14
CA LYS A 101 14.42 19.24 -12.67
C LYS A 101 15.36 20.12 -11.85
N TYR A 102 15.36 19.98 -10.53
CA TYR A 102 16.14 20.79 -9.58
C TYR A 102 17.44 20.12 -9.14
N GLY A 103 17.83 19.01 -9.78
CA GLY A 103 19.14 18.41 -9.53
C GLY A 103 19.23 17.51 -8.30
N TYR A 104 18.21 17.39 -7.43
CA TYR A 104 18.28 16.54 -6.24
C TYR A 104 18.62 15.07 -6.54
N ILE A 105 18.29 14.55 -7.73
CA ILE A 105 18.73 13.21 -8.15
C ILE A 105 20.25 13.16 -8.40
N ASN A 106 20.80 14.21 -9.02
CA ASN A 106 22.23 14.33 -9.25
C ASN A 106 22.96 14.55 -7.92
N ASP A 107 22.39 15.35 -7.02
CA ASP A 107 22.93 15.59 -5.68
C ASP A 107 22.95 14.29 -4.86
N TYR A 108 21.84 13.54 -4.87
CA TYR A 108 21.77 12.21 -4.24
C TYR A 108 22.78 11.24 -4.83
N SER A 109 22.89 11.18 -6.17
CA SER A 109 23.86 10.32 -6.84
C SER A 109 25.29 10.70 -6.45
N PHE A 110 25.60 11.99 -6.39
CA PHE A 110 26.91 12.49 -6.00
C PHE A 110 27.24 12.16 -4.54
N ALA A 111 26.33 12.45 -3.61
CA ALA A 111 26.49 12.12 -2.19
C ALA A 111 26.64 10.60 -1.98
N LEU A 112 25.82 9.80 -2.66
CA LEU A 112 25.93 8.34 -2.60
C LEU A 112 27.28 7.85 -3.12
N SER A 113 27.77 8.40 -4.23
CA SER A 113 29.10 8.04 -4.74
C SER A 113 30.21 8.40 -3.76
N GLN A 114 30.14 9.55 -3.09
CA GLN A 114 31.11 9.94 -2.04
C GLN A 114 31.09 8.94 -0.88
N HIS A 115 29.91 8.62 -0.35
CA HIS A 115 29.79 7.70 0.78
C HIS A 115 30.21 6.27 0.42
N LEU A 116 29.86 5.80 -0.78
CA LEU A 116 30.30 4.48 -1.27
C LEU A 116 31.80 4.41 -1.52
N TRP A 117 32.43 5.50 -1.95
CA TRP A 117 33.89 5.55 -2.11
C TRP A 117 34.62 5.35 -0.78
N THR A 118 34.07 5.89 0.31
CA THR A 118 34.64 5.69 1.67
C THR A 118 34.38 4.28 2.23
N ALA A 119 33.37 3.58 1.70
CA ALA A 119 33.10 2.18 2.04
C ALA A 119 33.98 1.26 1.19
N GLU A 120 35.29 1.25 1.42
CA GLU A 120 36.20 0.38 0.66
C GLU A 120 35.87 -1.11 0.86
N PHE A 121 35.87 -1.87 -0.24
CA PHE A 121 35.73 -3.33 -0.17
C PHE A 121 37.01 -3.97 0.40
N PRO A 122 36.91 -4.82 1.44
CA PRO A 122 38.08 -5.48 2.03
C PRO A 122 38.79 -6.38 1.01
N ARG A 123 40.10 -6.16 0.80
CA ARG A 123 40.89 -6.88 -0.22
C ARG A 123 41.48 -8.22 0.24
N HIS A 124 41.37 -8.55 1.53
CA HIS A 124 41.99 -9.74 2.11
C HIS A 124 41.00 -10.55 2.94
N GLU A 125 41.10 -11.87 2.84
CA GLU A 125 40.26 -12.91 3.47
C GLU A 125 38.77 -12.58 3.56
N ILE A 126 38.00 -13.01 2.56
CA ILE A 126 36.54 -12.88 2.56
C ILE A 126 35.96 -13.91 3.51
N ASN A 127 35.45 -13.45 4.66
CA ASN A 127 34.63 -14.26 5.56
C ASN A 127 33.24 -13.62 5.74
N LYS A 128 32.33 -14.38 6.35
CA LYS A 128 30.93 -13.96 6.54
C LYS A 128 30.81 -12.61 7.29
N LEU A 129 31.62 -12.40 8.32
CA LEU A 129 31.59 -11.16 9.12
C LEU A 129 32.00 -9.93 8.29
N ILE A 130 32.98 -10.10 7.41
CA ILE A 130 33.48 -9.04 6.53
C ILE A 130 32.42 -8.66 5.48
N ILE A 131 31.68 -9.65 4.95
CA ILE A 131 30.57 -9.40 4.03
C ILE A 131 29.44 -8.64 4.73
N GLU A 132 29.08 -9.04 5.96
CA GLU A 132 28.04 -8.37 6.75
C GLU A 132 28.44 -6.93 7.10
N ASP A 133 29.69 -6.68 7.49
CA ASP A 133 30.21 -5.33 7.75
C ASP A 133 30.15 -4.45 6.49
N TYR A 134 30.61 -4.96 5.35
CA TYR A 134 30.56 -4.24 4.08
C TYR A 134 29.12 -3.93 3.64
N TYR A 135 28.20 -4.88 3.79
CA TYR A 135 26.78 -4.65 3.53
C TYR A 135 26.21 -3.52 4.42
N ASN A 136 26.54 -3.54 5.71
CA ASN A 136 26.11 -2.49 6.65
C ASN A 136 26.68 -1.11 6.27
N LYS A 137 27.92 -1.05 5.76
CA LYS A 137 28.52 0.19 5.23
C LYS A 137 27.78 0.70 4.00
N ILE A 138 27.42 -0.15 3.04
CA ILE A 138 26.58 0.24 1.88
C ILE A 138 25.22 0.79 2.34
N VAL A 139 24.54 0.09 3.25
CA VAL A 139 23.24 0.54 3.77
C VAL A 139 23.37 1.89 4.49
N SER A 140 24.47 2.10 5.22
CA SER A 140 24.74 3.37 5.90
C SER A 140 25.01 4.50 4.91
N ALA A 141 25.78 4.24 3.85
CA ALA A 141 26.06 5.19 2.78
C ALA A 141 24.77 5.63 2.05
N ILE A 142 23.86 4.69 1.77
CA ILE A 142 22.55 4.98 1.18
C ILE A 142 21.73 5.92 2.10
N LYS A 143 21.67 5.59 3.40
CA LYS A 143 20.92 6.40 4.37
C LYS A 143 21.52 7.79 4.58
N GLN A 144 22.84 7.92 4.56
CA GLN A 144 23.53 9.20 4.69
C GLN A 144 23.28 10.08 3.45
N ALA A 145 23.41 9.51 2.24
CA ALA A 145 23.07 10.22 1.01
C ALA A 145 21.61 10.69 0.99
N GLU A 146 20.68 9.84 1.44
CA GLU A 146 19.27 10.19 1.62
C GLU A 146 19.10 11.35 2.62
N GLN A 147 19.85 11.33 3.74
CA GLN A 147 19.87 12.36 4.79
C GLN A 147 20.33 13.73 4.33
N GLU A 148 21.33 13.76 3.46
CA GLU A 148 21.94 15.01 3.01
C GLU A 148 21.17 15.67 1.86
N THR A 149 20.55 14.87 0.99
CA THR A 149 20.12 15.36 -0.33
C THR A 149 18.62 15.30 -0.57
N LEU A 150 17.91 14.36 0.07
CA LEU A 150 16.47 14.23 -0.12
C LEU A 150 15.72 15.00 0.96
N PRO A 151 14.79 15.91 0.59
CA PRO A 151 14.02 16.65 1.58
C PRO A 151 13.11 15.70 2.37
N TYR A 152 13.32 15.63 3.69
CA TYR A 152 12.56 14.84 4.69
C TYR A 152 11.09 15.24 4.88
N SER A 153 10.51 16.01 3.96
CA SER A 153 9.06 16.16 4.00
C SER A 153 8.47 14.84 3.55
N ILE A 154 7.94 14.07 4.51
CA ILE A 154 7.07 12.92 4.25
C ILE A 154 6.11 13.37 3.15
N PHE A 155 6.31 12.88 1.93
CA PHE A 155 5.31 12.99 0.89
C PHE A 155 4.07 12.40 1.54
N LYS A 156 3.06 13.24 1.79
CA LYS A 156 1.76 12.80 2.24
C LYS A 156 0.95 12.65 0.95
N PRO A 157 1.07 11.54 0.20
CA PRO A 157 0.25 11.29 -1.00
C PRO A 157 -1.25 11.44 -0.70
N TYR A 158 -1.61 11.30 0.57
CA TYR A 158 -2.96 11.42 1.10
C TYR A 158 -3.40 12.86 1.43
N GLN A 159 -2.49 13.84 1.43
CA GLN A 159 -2.89 15.24 1.58
C GLN A 159 -3.38 15.74 0.24
N LYS A 160 -4.69 15.58 0.08
CA LYS A 160 -5.52 16.23 -0.93
C LYS A 160 -5.05 17.69 -1.09
N PRO A 161 -4.69 18.14 -2.31
CA PRO A 161 -4.06 19.45 -2.51
C PRO A 161 -4.96 20.64 -2.15
N TYR A 162 -6.28 20.43 -2.11
CA TYR A 162 -7.27 21.38 -1.60
C TYR A 162 -7.35 21.45 -0.06
N TRP A 163 -6.55 20.66 0.68
CA TRP A 163 -6.64 20.58 2.13
C TRP A 163 -5.94 21.74 2.82
N ASN A 164 -6.72 22.69 3.35
CA ASN A 164 -6.20 23.89 4.02
C ASN A 164 -6.37 23.84 5.56
N LYS A 165 -5.86 24.87 6.26
CA LYS A 165 -5.97 24.98 7.72
C LYS A 165 -7.43 25.07 8.20
N SER A 166 -8.29 25.72 7.43
CA SER A 166 -9.73 25.84 7.73
C SER A 166 -10.43 24.47 7.75
N LEU A 167 -10.18 23.62 6.74
CA LEU A 167 -10.70 22.25 6.70
C LEU A 167 -10.19 21.39 7.85
N THR A 168 -8.94 21.61 8.28
CA THR A 168 -8.38 20.91 9.44
C THR A 168 -9.14 21.30 10.71
N HIS A 169 -9.36 22.60 10.93
CA HIS A 169 -10.14 23.10 12.05
C HIS A 169 -11.58 22.53 12.05
N LEU A 170 -12.28 22.58 10.91
CA LEU A 170 -13.64 22.04 10.78
C LEU A 170 -13.70 20.52 10.99
N ARG A 171 -12.70 19.77 10.49
CA ARG A 171 -12.57 18.33 10.75
C ARG A 171 -12.43 18.07 12.25
N ASP A 172 -11.59 18.83 12.92
CA ASP A 172 -11.30 18.64 14.34
C ASP A 172 -12.52 19.00 15.19
N MET A 173 -13.24 20.09 14.86
CA MET A 173 -14.55 20.42 15.44
C MET A 173 -15.58 19.30 15.23
N MET A 174 -15.67 18.72 14.02
CA MET A 174 -16.54 17.57 13.76
C MET A 174 -16.17 16.36 14.62
N ARG A 175 -14.87 16.11 14.86
CA ARG A 175 -14.42 15.00 15.72
C ARG A 175 -14.74 15.24 17.20
N LEU A 176 -14.54 16.47 17.69
CA LEU A 176 -14.86 16.86 19.06
C LEU A 176 -16.36 16.69 19.34
N ASN A 177 -17.22 17.24 18.48
CA ASN A 177 -18.68 17.10 18.61
C ASN A 177 -19.13 15.64 18.52
N ARG A 178 -18.44 14.79 17.73
CA ARG A 178 -18.72 13.35 17.69
C ARG A 178 -18.41 12.69 19.03
N ILE A 179 -17.29 13.04 19.68
CA ILE A 179 -16.91 12.50 20.99
C ILE A 179 -17.94 12.92 22.04
N GLU A 180 -18.35 14.20 22.04
CA GLU A 180 -19.38 14.71 22.96
C GLU A 180 -20.71 13.96 22.79
N TRP A 181 -21.17 13.77 21.55
CA TRP A 181 -22.38 12.99 21.28
C TRP A 181 -22.31 11.54 21.79
N LEU A 182 -21.17 10.87 21.57
CA LEU A 182 -20.95 9.50 22.04
C LEU A 182 -20.94 9.41 23.57
N ASN A 183 -20.42 10.44 24.26
CA ASN A 183 -20.33 10.46 25.72
C ASN A 183 -21.66 10.80 26.40
N ASN A 184 -22.50 11.65 25.80
CA ASN A 184 -23.74 12.12 26.46
C ASN A 184 -24.86 11.07 26.46
N CYS A 185 -25.10 10.39 25.35
CA CYS A 185 -26.17 9.38 25.28
C CYS A 185 -26.04 8.43 24.09
N ASN A 186 -25.22 8.75 23.08
CA ASN A 186 -25.23 8.07 21.78
C ASN A 186 -26.67 7.94 21.20
N CYS A 187 -27.57 8.84 21.59
CA CYS A 187 -28.96 8.82 21.20
C CYS A 187 -29.09 9.49 19.83
N HIS A 188 -29.91 8.90 18.97
CA HIS A 188 -30.09 9.33 17.58
C HIS A 188 -31.33 10.22 17.40
N ASP A 189 -31.97 10.61 18.49
CA ASP A 189 -33.19 11.41 18.48
C ASP A 189 -32.89 12.86 18.07
N LEU A 190 -33.81 13.45 17.29
CA LEU A 190 -33.77 14.86 16.89
C LEU A 190 -33.79 15.84 18.08
N LYS A 191 -34.20 15.38 19.27
CA LYS A 191 -34.20 16.17 20.51
C LYS A 191 -32.83 16.17 21.23
N CYS A 192 -31.86 15.38 20.76
CA CYS A 192 -30.52 15.36 21.35
C CYS A 192 -29.67 16.50 20.77
N ASP A 193 -29.39 17.52 21.59
CA ASP A 193 -28.58 18.67 21.18
C ASP A 193 -27.17 18.25 20.72
N ALA A 194 -26.53 17.32 21.43
CA ALA A 194 -25.19 16.84 21.06
C ALA A 194 -25.17 16.14 19.69
N PHE A 195 -26.22 15.38 19.34
CA PHE A 195 -26.36 14.78 18.01
C PHE A 195 -26.54 15.87 16.94
N ASN A 196 -27.37 16.86 17.21
CA ASN A 196 -27.61 17.99 16.31
C ASN A 196 -26.31 18.79 16.06
N HIS A 197 -25.54 19.11 17.09
CA HIS A 197 -24.24 19.78 16.98
C HIS A 197 -23.25 18.98 16.12
N TYR A 198 -23.14 17.67 16.34
CA TYR A 198 -22.30 16.81 15.49
C TYR A 198 -22.77 16.81 14.02
N LYS A 199 -24.08 16.72 13.77
CA LYS A 199 -24.62 16.72 12.41
C LYS A 199 -24.39 18.05 11.69
N GLN A 200 -24.54 19.17 12.39
CA GLN A 200 -24.22 20.50 11.88
C GLN A 200 -22.72 20.62 11.56
N ALA A 201 -21.83 20.26 12.48
CA ALA A 201 -20.39 20.30 12.26
C ALA A 201 -19.95 19.40 11.08
N LYS A 202 -20.58 18.22 10.95
CA LYS A 202 -20.34 17.31 9.82
C LYS A 202 -20.80 17.90 8.48
N ARG A 203 -21.93 18.62 8.46
CA ARG A 203 -22.41 19.32 7.27
C ARG A 203 -21.47 20.47 6.91
N ALA A 204 -21.13 21.32 7.86
CA ALA A 204 -20.19 22.43 7.67
C ALA A 204 -18.83 21.95 7.12
N PHE A 205 -18.26 20.86 7.66
CA PHE A 205 -17.03 20.28 7.13
C PHE A 205 -17.18 19.81 5.67
N ARG A 206 -18.29 19.15 5.32
CA ARG A 206 -18.53 18.66 3.95
C ARG A 206 -18.71 19.80 2.96
N ASP A 207 -19.45 20.84 3.34
CA ASP A 207 -19.72 21.97 2.46
C ASP A 207 -18.43 22.78 2.22
N ALA A 208 -17.64 23.01 3.27
CA ALA A 208 -16.31 23.60 3.13
C ALA A 208 -15.36 22.72 2.31
N GLN A 209 -15.42 21.39 2.48
CA GLN A 209 -14.58 20.47 1.71
C GLN A 209 -14.91 20.51 0.22
N ARG A 210 -16.19 20.54 -0.14
CA ARG A 210 -16.63 20.67 -1.53
C ARG A 210 -16.18 22.01 -2.11
N SER A 211 -16.42 23.10 -1.38
CA SER A 211 -15.98 24.44 -1.80
C SER A 211 -14.46 24.48 -2.06
N ALA A 212 -13.65 23.91 -1.17
CA ALA A 212 -12.20 23.86 -1.37
C ALA A 212 -11.76 23.00 -2.56
N ILE A 213 -12.50 21.92 -2.87
CA ILE A 213 -12.28 21.12 -4.08
C ILE A 213 -12.58 21.97 -5.32
N ASP A 214 -13.74 22.62 -5.35
CA ASP A 214 -14.21 23.42 -6.48
C ASP A 214 -13.27 24.62 -6.73
N GLU A 215 -12.82 25.29 -5.67
CA GLU A 215 -11.81 26.36 -5.72
C GLU A 215 -10.48 25.86 -6.31
N TYR A 216 -10.00 24.71 -5.84
CA TYR A 216 -8.76 24.12 -6.35
C TYR A 216 -8.86 23.71 -7.82
N GLU A 217 -9.97 23.08 -8.21
CA GLU A 217 -10.22 22.67 -9.59
C GLU A 217 -10.36 23.88 -10.53
N SER A 218 -11.05 24.92 -10.07
CA SER A 218 -11.20 26.21 -10.77
C SER A 218 -9.84 26.91 -10.92
N ALA A 219 -9.01 26.94 -9.88
CA ALA A 219 -7.68 27.52 -9.94
C ALA A 219 -6.76 26.78 -10.93
N ILE A 220 -6.86 25.45 -11.02
CA ILE A 220 -6.14 24.71 -12.06
C ILE A 220 -6.71 25.02 -13.45
N ALA A 221 -8.04 25.11 -13.60
CA ALA A 221 -8.66 25.42 -14.89
C ALA A 221 -8.21 26.80 -15.41
N GLN A 222 -8.26 27.83 -14.57
CA GLN A 222 -7.75 29.16 -14.89
C GLN A 222 -6.26 29.14 -15.22
N LYS A 223 -5.47 28.32 -14.51
CA LYS A 223 -4.05 28.16 -14.84
C LYS A 223 -3.86 27.56 -16.24
N ILE A 224 -4.64 26.54 -16.60
CA ILE A 224 -4.60 25.96 -17.96
C ILE A 224 -4.98 27.01 -18.99
N GLU A 225 -6.02 27.80 -18.74
CA GLU A 225 -6.48 28.86 -19.64
C GLU A 225 -5.40 29.92 -19.86
N ASN A 226 -4.75 30.38 -18.79
CA ASN A 226 -3.63 31.32 -18.90
C ASN A 226 -2.40 30.72 -19.59
N ASP A 227 -2.16 29.41 -19.41
CA ASP A 227 -1.03 28.71 -20.03
C ASP A 227 -1.32 28.33 -21.50
N ILE A 228 -2.60 28.30 -21.95
CA ILE A 228 -3.00 27.97 -23.33
C ILE A 228 -2.40 28.96 -24.34
N ASP A 229 -2.38 30.24 -23.99
CA ASP A 229 -1.86 31.30 -24.86
C ASP A 229 -0.33 31.36 -24.87
N VAL A 230 0.33 30.74 -23.88
CA VAL A 230 1.78 30.82 -23.69
C VAL A 230 2.51 29.57 -24.20
N ASP A 231 1.98 28.36 -23.95
CA ASP A 231 2.60 27.11 -24.39
C ASP A 231 1.57 25.96 -24.50
N GLN A 232 1.22 25.62 -25.74
CA GLN A 232 0.32 24.49 -26.06
C GLN A 232 0.82 23.15 -25.50
N LYS A 233 2.13 22.93 -25.31
CA LYS A 233 2.65 21.67 -24.74
C LYS A 233 2.27 21.51 -23.27
N SER A 234 2.29 22.57 -22.47
CA SER A 234 1.85 22.53 -21.07
C SER A 234 0.38 22.11 -20.92
N VAL A 235 -0.47 22.59 -21.82
CA VAL A 235 -1.91 22.27 -21.87
C VAL A 235 -2.12 20.78 -22.02
N TRP A 236 -1.46 20.16 -23.01
CA TRP A 236 -1.55 18.72 -23.24
C TRP A 236 -1.03 17.90 -22.07
N ILE A 237 0.03 18.34 -21.38
CA ILE A 237 0.54 17.68 -20.18
C ILE A 237 -0.52 17.69 -19.07
N ILE A 238 -1.21 18.82 -18.84
CA ILE A 238 -2.22 18.93 -17.79
C ILE A 238 -3.49 18.14 -18.16
N LEU A 239 -3.95 18.22 -19.41
CA LEU A 239 -5.09 17.44 -19.89
C LEU A 239 -4.83 15.93 -19.84
N ASN A 240 -3.64 15.47 -20.23
CA ASN A 240 -3.26 14.06 -20.18
C ASN A 240 -3.09 13.54 -18.73
N LYS A 241 -2.75 14.41 -17.77
CA LYS A 241 -2.77 14.06 -16.33
C LYS A 241 -4.18 13.89 -15.77
N ARG A 242 -5.17 14.58 -16.35
CA ARG A 242 -6.59 14.56 -15.92
C ARG A 242 -7.43 13.48 -16.60
N LYS A 243 -7.01 12.97 -17.76
CA LYS A 243 -7.57 11.73 -18.31
C LYS A 243 -7.26 10.62 -17.31
N GLN A 244 -8.18 10.38 -16.38
CA GLN A 244 -8.20 9.11 -15.66
C GLN A 244 -8.10 8.04 -16.74
N LYS A 245 -7.10 7.16 -16.67
CA LYS A 245 -7.09 5.97 -17.51
C LYS A 245 -8.47 5.37 -17.34
N PRO A 246 -9.30 5.31 -18.39
CA PRO A 246 -10.67 4.90 -18.21
C PRO A 246 -10.61 3.52 -17.55
N HIS A 247 -11.35 3.33 -16.47
CA HIS A 247 -11.44 2.05 -15.76
C HIS A 247 -12.10 0.96 -16.63
N THR A 248 -12.45 1.29 -17.87
CA THR A 248 -12.93 0.36 -18.88
C THR A 248 -11.79 -0.53 -19.36
N CYS A 249 -12.02 -1.83 -19.21
CA CYS A 249 -11.24 -2.96 -19.69
C CYS A 249 -10.27 -2.62 -20.83
N THR A 250 -9.00 -2.99 -20.66
CA THR A 250 -7.95 -2.91 -21.67
C THR A 250 -8.41 -3.53 -22.98
N ALA A 251 -8.80 -2.69 -23.94
CA ALA A 251 -9.05 -3.13 -25.30
C ALA A 251 -7.74 -3.68 -25.89
N LEU A 252 -7.80 -4.86 -26.48
CA LEU A 252 -6.64 -5.53 -27.09
C LEU A 252 -6.77 -5.41 -28.61
N LYS A 253 -5.71 -4.99 -29.29
CA LYS A 253 -5.68 -4.95 -30.76
C LYS A 253 -4.85 -6.11 -31.28
N LYS A 254 -5.46 -7.03 -32.04
CA LYS A 254 -4.79 -8.16 -32.71
C LYS A 254 -5.19 -8.16 -34.18
N ASP A 255 -4.21 -8.23 -35.08
CA ASP A 255 -4.40 -8.26 -36.53
C ASP A 255 -5.29 -7.14 -37.09
N GLY A 256 -5.12 -5.93 -36.56
CA GLY A 256 -5.89 -4.76 -36.99
C GLY A 256 -7.27 -4.61 -36.33
N THR A 257 -7.79 -5.66 -35.69
CA THR A 257 -9.10 -5.67 -35.03
C THR A 257 -8.96 -5.30 -33.56
N LEU A 258 -9.85 -4.42 -33.06
CA LEU A 258 -9.87 -3.98 -31.66
C LEU A 258 -10.96 -4.74 -30.89
N PHE A 259 -10.56 -5.42 -29.82
CA PHE A 259 -11.45 -6.24 -29.01
C PHE A 259 -11.69 -5.56 -27.67
N THR A 260 -12.95 -5.27 -27.38
CA THR A 260 -13.39 -4.55 -26.18
C THR A 260 -14.27 -5.39 -25.25
N ASP A 261 -14.85 -6.48 -25.76
CA ASP A 261 -15.68 -7.38 -24.95
C ASP A 261 -14.82 -8.34 -24.12
N SER A 262 -15.29 -8.65 -22.90
CA SER A 262 -14.53 -9.50 -21.97
C SER A 262 -14.37 -10.94 -22.47
N ASN A 263 -15.35 -11.48 -23.20
CA ASN A 263 -15.27 -12.84 -23.71
C ASN A 263 -14.31 -12.91 -24.89
N ASP A 264 -14.36 -11.93 -25.79
CA ASP A 264 -13.43 -11.83 -26.93
C ASP A 264 -11.98 -11.72 -26.45
N LEU A 265 -11.74 -10.92 -25.41
CA LEU A 265 -10.42 -10.81 -24.79
C LEU A 265 -9.93 -12.14 -24.23
N MET A 266 -10.80 -12.92 -23.55
CA MET A 266 -10.42 -14.26 -23.06
C MET A 266 -10.08 -15.21 -24.20
N ILE A 267 -10.87 -15.22 -25.28
CA ILE A 267 -10.64 -16.08 -26.44
C ILE A 267 -9.29 -15.75 -27.10
N ILE A 268 -8.96 -14.46 -27.22
CA ILE A 268 -7.68 -14.04 -27.83
C ILE A 268 -6.49 -14.43 -26.96
N TRP A 269 -6.61 -14.29 -25.64
CA TRP A 269 -5.56 -14.74 -24.73
C TRP A 269 -5.39 -16.25 -24.78
N TYR A 270 -6.51 -17.00 -24.80
CA TYR A 270 -6.48 -18.45 -24.96
C TYR A 270 -5.76 -18.86 -26.25
N ASP A 271 -6.13 -18.28 -27.40
CA ASP A 271 -5.49 -18.55 -28.69
C ASP A 271 -4.01 -18.15 -28.69
N HIS A 272 -3.65 -17.02 -28.08
CA HIS A 272 -2.25 -16.61 -27.95
C HIS A 272 -1.43 -17.64 -27.16
N PHE A 273 -1.90 -18.03 -25.98
CA PHE A 273 -1.19 -19.01 -25.15
C PHE A 273 -1.18 -20.38 -25.81
N GLN A 274 -2.29 -20.82 -26.39
CA GLN A 274 -2.35 -22.07 -27.13
C GLN A 274 -1.30 -22.08 -28.23
N ASN A 275 -1.16 -21.01 -29.02
CA ASN A 275 -0.12 -20.93 -30.05
C ASN A 275 1.30 -20.93 -29.44
N VAL A 276 1.55 -20.19 -28.37
CA VAL A 276 2.86 -20.16 -27.68
C VAL A 276 3.25 -21.56 -27.16
N PHE A 277 2.28 -22.31 -26.64
CA PHE A 277 2.53 -23.64 -26.07
C PHE A 277 2.41 -24.77 -27.11
N SER A 278 1.65 -24.58 -28.18
CA SER A 278 1.49 -25.56 -29.27
C SER A 278 2.59 -25.46 -30.31
N GLN A 279 3.23 -24.29 -30.43
CA GLN A 279 4.49 -24.12 -31.18
C GLN A 279 5.72 -24.64 -30.42
N SER A 280 5.55 -25.47 -29.38
CA SER A 280 6.68 -26.22 -28.84
C SER A 280 7.15 -27.28 -29.85
N VAL A 281 7.89 -26.81 -30.86
CA VAL A 281 8.88 -27.52 -31.68
C VAL A 281 10.08 -27.88 -30.80
N TYR A 282 9.83 -28.29 -29.55
CA TYR A 282 10.82 -28.92 -28.70
C TYR A 282 10.44 -30.39 -28.61
N SER A 283 10.74 -31.10 -29.70
CA SER A 283 10.97 -32.54 -29.69
C SER A 283 12.26 -32.86 -28.92
N GLU A 284 12.32 -32.49 -27.64
CA GLU A 284 13.26 -33.10 -26.71
C GLU A 284 12.45 -33.83 -25.63
N PRO A 285 12.45 -35.18 -25.64
CA PRO A 285 11.86 -36.02 -24.60
C PRO A 285 12.42 -35.76 -23.18
N ASP A 286 13.41 -34.87 -23.05
CA ASP A 286 14.09 -34.59 -21.80
C ASP A 286 13.47 -33.47 -20.98
N ARG A 287 12.53 -32.65 -21.49
CA ARG A 287 12.07 -31.49 -20.69
C ARG A 287 11.09 -31.87 -19.58
N GLU A 288 10.13 -32.75 -19.85
CA GLU A 288 9.27 -33.32 -18.82
C GLU A 288 10.06 -34.19 -17.86
N THR A 289 10.98 -35.00 -18.38
CA THR A 289 11.90 -35.83 -17.59
C THR A 289 12.77 -34.94 -16.70
N TYR A 290 13.35 -33.86 -17.22
CA TYR A 290 14.14 -32.87 -16.48
C TYR A 290 13.34 -32.13 -15.42
N ILE A 291 12.10 -31.72 -15.73
CA ILE A 291 11.22 -31.06 -14.75
C ILE A 291 10.85 -32.06 -13.64
N SER A 292 10.52 -33.30 -13.98
CA SER A 292 10.25 -34.38 -13.04
C SER A 292 11.47 -34.69 -12.16
N ASP A 293 12.66 -34.74 -12.74
CA ASP A 293 13.94 -34.96 -12.03
C ASP A 293 14.25 -33.80 -11.09
N ARG A 294 14.01 -32.56 -11.52
CA ARG A 294 14.23 -31.37 -10.69
C ARG A 294 13.23 -31.31 -9.53
N VAL A 295 11.96 -31.64 -9.76
CA VAL A 295 10.95 -31.73 -8.70
C VAL A 295 11.30 -32.84 -7.70
N SER A 296 11.77 -33.99 -8.18
CA SER A 296 12.21 -35.10 -7.32
C SER A 296 13.45 -34.73 -6.50
N THR A 297 14.43 -34.08 -7.12
CA THR A 297 15.62 -33.54 -6.45
C THR A 297 15.25 -32.52 -5.37
N ILE A 298 14.30 -31.61 -5.65
CA ILE A 298 13.82 -30.62 -4.67
C ILE A 298 13.11 -31.31 -3.49
N ARG A 299 12.33 -32.37 -3.74
CA ARG A 299 11.68 -33.16 -2.69
C ARG A 299 12.70 -33.89 -1.81
N GLU A 300 13.75 -34.45 -2.39
CA GLU A 300 14.84 -35.12 -1.68
C GLU A 300 15.66 -34.13 -0.82
N ILE A 301 15.95 -32.94 -1.37
CA ILE A 301 16.61 -31.84 -0.64
C ILE A 301 15.74 -31.38 0.53
N ASN A 302 14.43 -31.21 0.33
CA ASN A 302 13.53 -30.83 1.43
C ASN A 302 13.42 -31.94 2.49
N ARG A 303 13.48 -33.22 2.10
CA ARG A 303 13.47 -34.35 3.02
C ARG A 303 14.73 -34.39 3.87
N THR A 304 15.89 -34.24 3.24
CA THR A 304 17.20 -34.21 3.91
C THR A 304 17.42 -32.97 4.77
N LEU A 305 16.84 -31.82 4.40
CA LEU A 305 16.80 -30.62 5.26
C LEU A 305 15.88 -30.83 6.47
N ASN A 306 14.73 -31.49 6.29
CA ASN A 306 13.83 -31.81 7.40
C ASN A 306 14.35 -32.93 8.32
N GLU A 307 15.25 -33.79 7.83
CA GLU A 307 15.88 -34.85 8.63
C GLU A 307 17.15 -34.40 9.37
N LYS A 308 17.68 -33.19 9.08
CA LYS A 308 18.95 -32.71 9.69
C LYS A 308 18.87 -31.47 10.56
N ASP A 309 17.74 -30.76 10.62
CA ASP A 309 17.58 -29.67 11.59
C ASP A 309 16.38 -29.90 12.49
N ASP A 310 16.66 -30.52 13.63
CA ASP A 310 15.81 -30.54 14.82
C ASP A 310 15.81 -29.16 15.51
N LEU A 311 15.57 -28.11 14.73
CA LEU A 311 15.23 -26.77 15.21
C LEU A 311 13.71 -26.60 15.06
N GLN A 312 12.98 -27.38 15.85
CA GLN A 312 11.60 -27.07 16.15
C GLN A 312 11.57 -25.73 16.89
N PHE A 313 11.39 -24.63 16.16
CA PHE A 313 10.78 -23.46 16.76
C PHE A 313 9.39 -23.89 17.21
N SER A 314 9.21 -24.00 18.51
CA SER A 314 7.86 -24.19 19.06
C SER A 314 7.02 -22.97 18.64
N TYR A 315 5.70 -23.15 18.58
CA TYR A 315 4.79 -22.04 18.31
C TYR A 315 5.00 -20.88 19.32
N SER A 316 5.43 -21.20 20.55
CA SER A 316 5.88 -20.23 21.55
C SER A 316 7.12 -19.44 21.14
N ASP A 317 8.09 -20.05 20.46
CA ASP A 317 9.32 -19.38 20.02
C ASP A 317 9.02 -18.40 18.89
N VAL A 318 8.13 -18.76 17.96
CA VAL A 318 7.67 -17.86 16.90
C VAL A 318 6.92 -16.65 17.49
N ILE A 319 6.06 -16.88 18.49
CA ILE A 319 5.38 -15.79 19.21
C ILE A 319 6.37 -14.90 19.95
N ASN A 320 7.38 -15.49 20.62
CA ASN A 320 8.43 -14.73 21.29
C ASN A 320 9.24 -13.89 20.30
N ILE A 321 9.68 -14.45 19.18
CA ILE A 321 10.41 -13.71 18.14
C ILE A 321 9.54 -12.57 17.58
N CYS A 322 8.29 -12.86 17.22
CA CYS A 322 7.36 -11.84 16.69
C CYS A 322 7.01 -10.74 17.70
N SER A 323 6.96 -11.04 19.00
CA SER A 323 6.72 -10.03 20.05
C SER A 323 7.94 -9.15 20.35
N HIS A 324 9.15 -9.62 20.07
CA HIS A 324 10.39 -8.85 20.18
C HIS A 324 10.67 -7.99 18.94
N LEU A 325 10.05 -8.29 17.80
CA LEU A 325 10.04 -7.46 16.59
C LEU A 325 9.15 -6.21 16.73
N LYS A 326 9.26 -5.49 17.86
CA LYS A 326 8.59 -4.18 18.03
C LYS A 326 8.98 -3.27 16.87
N ASN A 327 7.97 -2.87 16.10
CA ASN A 327 8.00 -1.68 15.27
C ASN A 327 8.71 -0.57 16.05
N LYS A 328 9.89 -0.14 15.58
CA LYS A 328 10.49 1.12 15.99
C LYS A 328 9.51 2.23 15.59
N GLN A 329 8.55 2.52 16.45
CA GLN A 329 7.88 3.80 16.45
C GLN A 329 8.98 4.84 16.65
N SER A 330 9.19 5.66 15.63
CA SER A 330 9.96 6.88 15.74
C SER A 330 9.39 7.68 16.92
N VAL A 331 10.15 7.74 18.00
CA VAL A 331 9.94 8.68 19.08
C VAL A 331 10.17 10.06 18.48
N TRP A 332 9.11 10.86 18.38
CA TRP A 332 9.24 12.30 18.13
C TRP A 332 9.75 12.97 19.40
N PRO A 333 10.71 13.90 19.32
CA PRO A 333 10.99 14.84 20.40
C PRO A 333 9.82 15.80 20.65
#